data_AF-A0AAW5KCA9-F1
#
_entry.id   AF-A0AAW5KCA9-F1
#
_cell.length_a   1.000
_cell.length_b   1.000
_cell.length_c   1.000
_cell.angle_alpha   90.00
_cell.angle_beta   90.00
_cell.angle_gamma   90.00
#
_symmetry.space_group_name_H-M   'P 1'
#
loop_
_entity.id
_entity.type
_entity.pdbx_description
1 polymer ?
#
loop_
_entity_poly.entity_id
_entity_poly.type
_entity_poly.pdbx_seq_one_letter_code
_entity_poly.pdbx_strand_id
1 'polypeptide(L)'
;MQLIEEVFAKEVYAPFVRYCQLHHLREMEDLRGFSPAEAAGWPGVTPALQKRVGLLLSTYWSRHPQAPAPAPKREPLEERVRAHFEENAHRVIRLAELTPIAGGLGQKELARMLERVDWCGCLDKNSYFYTSPKGEASR
;
A
#
# COMPACT_ATOMS: atom_id res chain seq x y z
N MET A 1 2.75 17.35 11.01
CA MET A 1 3.61 17.16 9.84
C MET A 1 4.96 17.78 10.13
N GLN A 2 6.06 17.05 9.95
CA GLN A 2 7.42 17.59 10.12
C GLN A 2 8.08 17.71 8.75
N LEU A 3 8.78 18.83 8.53
CA LEU A 3 9.47 19.10 7.27
C LEU A 3 10.81 18.38 7.21
N ILE A 4 11.22 17.99 6.00
CA ILE A 4 12.53 17.36 5.77
C ILE A 4 13.65 18.29 6.22
N GLU A 5 13.56 19.60 5.95
CA GLU A 5 14.57 20.58 6.35
C GLU A 5 14.71 20.71 7.88
N GLU A 6 13.66 20.46 8.65
CA GLU A 6 13.70 20.52 10.11
C GLU A 6 14.39 19.29 10.71
N VAL A 7 14.09 18.09 10.16
CA VAL A 7 14.72 16.84 10.60
C VAL A 7 16.18 16.76 10.14
N PHE A 8 16.46 17.26 8.94
CA PHE A 8 17.77 17.29 8.31
C PHE A 8 18.42 18.68 8.35
N ALA A 9 18.24 19.41 9.46
CA ALA A 9 18.73 20.78 9.62
C ALA A 9 20.27 20.94 9.62
N LYS A 10 21.02 19.84 9.77
CA LYS A 10 22.50 19.91 9.77
C LYS A 10 23.03 20.08 8.35
N GLU A 11 24.02 20.95 8.16
CA GLU A 11 24.65 21.24 6.86
C GLU A 11 25.16 20.00 6.14
N VAL A 12 25.57 18.97 6.88
CA VAL A 12 25.99 17.68 6.29
C VAL A 12 24.90 17.03 5.44
N TYR A 13 23.63 17.34 5.69
CA TYR A 13 22.47 16.86 4.94
C TYR A 13 21.98 17.84 3.87
N ALA A 14 22.58 19.03 3.75
CA ALA A 14 22.19 20.01 2.73
C ALA A 14 22.13 19.45 1.29
N PRO A 15 23.06 18.56 0.85
CA PRO A 15 22.96 17.93 -0.47
C PRO A 15 21.71 17.06 -0.62
N PHE A 16 21.32 16.36 0.45
CA PHE A 16 20.13 15.52 0.50
C PHE A 16 18.84 16.35 0.54
N VAL A 17 18.78 17.39 1.38
CA VAL A 17 17.63 18.30 1.43
C VAL A 17 17.40 18.97 0.08
N ARG A 18 18.48 19.39 -0.60
CA ARG A 18 18.39 19.97 -1.94
C ARG A 18 17.88 18.97 -2.98
N TYR A 19 18.30 17.71 -2.89
CA TYR A 19 17.73 16.63 -3.71
C TYR A 19 16.23 16.48 -3.45
N CYS A 20 15.80 16.41 -2.19
CA CYS A 20 14.39 16.31 -1.83
C CYS A 20 13.56 17.48 -2.39
N GLN A 21 14.04 18.72 -2.24
CA GLN A 21 13.37 19.92 -2.76
C GLN A 21 13.20 19.88 -4.28
N LEU A 22 14.22 19.39 -5.01
CA LEU A 22 14.19 19.28 -6.47
C LEU A 22 13.22 18.20 -6.96
N HIS A 23 12.99 17.17 -6.14
CA HIS A 23 12.01 16.11 -6.37
C HIS A 23 10.63 16.41 -5.76
N HIS A 24 10.38 17.65 -5.32
CA HIS A 24 9.15 18.09 -4.67
C HIS A 24 8.79 17.34 -3.37
N LEU A 25 9.78 16.72 -2.74
CA LEU A 25 9.65 16.09 -1.42
C LEU A 25 9.90 17.17 -0.37
N ARG A 26 8.88 17.48 0.44
CA ARG A 26 8.95 18.58 1.42
C ARG A 26 8.73 18.09 2.84
N GLU A 27 7.92 17.05 3.00
CA GLU A 27 7.51 16.50 4.28
C GLU A 27 8.18 15.14 4.52
N MET A 28 8.38 14.77 5.78
CA MET A 28 8.96 13.47 6.13
C MET A 28 8.11 12.29 5.62
N GLU A 29 6.80 12.50 5.40
CA GLU A 29 5.91 11.50 4.81
C GLU A 29 6.16 11.27 3.32
N ASP A 30 6.67 12.27 2.59
CA ASP A 30 7.05 12.10 1.17
C ASP A 30 8.25 11.14 1.03
N LEU A 31 9.04 10.99 2.09
CA LEU A 31 10.16 10.04 2.16
C LEU A 31 9.70 8.61 2.52
N ARG A 32 8.39 8.35 2.55
CA ARG A 32 7.85 7.03 2.87
C ARG A 32 8.06 6.06 1.70
N GLY A 33 9.00 5.14 1.88
CA GLY A 33 9.43 4.22 0.83
C GLY A 33 10.60 4.74 -0.01
N PHE A 34 11.06 5.97 0.26
CA PHE A 34 12.28 6.50 -0.33
C PHE A 34 13.48 5.64 0.06
N SER A 35 14.26 5.24 -0.94
CA SER A 35 15.50 4.51 -0.70
C SER A 35 16.70 5.46 -0.82
N PRO A 36 17.64 5.51 0.14
CA PRO A 36 18.85 6.34 0.05
C PRO A 36 19.69 6.05 -1.21
N ALA A 37 19.51 4.87 -1.81
CA ALA A 37 20.10 4.48 -3.07
C ALA A 37 19.58 5.29 -4.27
N GLU A 38 18.38 5.87 -4.21
CA GLU A 38 17.82 6.72 -5.29
C GLU A 38 18.55 8.05 -5.41
N ALA A 39 19.15 8.52 -4.31
CA ALA A 39 20.04 9.68 -4.30
C ALA A 39 21.51 9.30 -4.59
N ALA A 40 21.79 8.03 -4.91
CA ALA A 40 23.15 7.60 -5.23
C ALA A 40 23.61 8.21 -6.56
N GLY A 41 24.73 8.93 -6.52
CA GLY A 41 25.25 9.66 -7.68
C GLY A 41 24.83 11.13 -7.75
N TRP A 42 23.98 11.61 -6.84
CA TRP A 42 23.68 13.03 -6.75
C TRP A 42 24.90 13.83 -6.24
N PRO A 43 25.22 15.01 -6.80
CA PRO A 43 26.36 15.81 -6.38
C PRO A 43 26.31 16.13 -4.88
N GLY A 44 27.35 15.74 -4.16
CA GLY A 44 27.46 15.91 -2.71
C GLY A 44 26.83 14.78 -1.88
N VAL A 45 26.10 13.84 -2.49
CA VAL A 45 25.57 12.66 -1.81
C VAL A 45 26.60 11.53 -1.84
N THR A 46 27.41 11.48 -0.79
CA THR A 46 28.37 10.41 -0.59
C THR A 46 27.71 9.16 -0.01
N PRO A 47 28.28 7.95 -0.20
CA PRO A 47 27.77 6.73 0.43
C PRO A 47 27.75 6.83 1.98
N ALA A 48 28.65 7.62 2.56
CA ALA A 48 28.62 7.93 4.00
C ALA A 48 27.39 8.76 4.37
N LEU A 49 26.98 9.71 3.53
CA LEU A 49 25.77 10.49 3.73
C LEU A 49 24.52 9.62 3.60
N GLN A 50 24.46 8.74 2.60
CA GLN A 50 23.33 7.81 2.41
C GLN A 50 23.13 6.92 3.64
N LYS A 51 24.20 6.35 4.21
CA LYS A 51 24.13 5.57 5.45
C LYS A 51 23.59 6.40 6.62
N ARG A 52 24.06 7.63 6.77
CA ARG A 52 23.58 8.54 7.84
C ARG A 52 22.12 8.92 7.66
N VAL A 53 21.69 9.23 6.43
CA VAL A 53 20.30 9.52 6.09
C VAL A 53 19.41 8.32 6.38
N GLY A 54 19.80 7.13 5.95
CA GLY A 54 19.07 5.89 6.25
C GLY A 54 18.95 5.63 7.76
N LEU A 55 20.02 5.84 8.52
CA LEU A 55 20.00 5.71 9.98
C LEU A 55 19.05 6.73 10.63
N LEU A 56 19.08 7.98 10.17
CA LEU A 56 18.22 9.06 10.68
C LEU A 56 16.75 8.80 10.36
N LEU A 57 16.44 8.35 9.13
CA LEU A 57 15.10 7.93 8.75
C LEU A 57 14.62 6.78 9.64
N SER A 58 15.38 5.70 9.77
CA SER A 58 15.02 4.56 10.64
C SER A 58 14.81 4.97 12.10
N THR A 59 15.64 5.87 12.62
CA THR A 59 15.53 6.41 13.98
C THR A 59 14.29 7.29 14.12
N TYR A 60 14.02 8.11 13.11
CA TYR A 60 12.85 8.99 13.04
C TYR A 60 11.55 8.18 13.05
N TRP A 61 11.43 7.17 12.18
CA TRP A 61 10.27 6.28 12.13
C TRP A 61 10.09 5.46 13.42
N SER A 62 11.19 5.08 14.07
CA SER A 62 11.14 4.39 15.38
C SER A 62 10.68 5.30 16.52
N ARG A 63 11.04 6.59 16.49
CA ARG A 63 10.73 7.58 17.53
C ARG A 63 9.39 8.28 17.34
N HIS A 64 8.92 8.32 16.11
CA HIS A 64 7.56 8.69 15.76
C HIS A 64 6.83 7.42 15.33
N PRO A 65 6.51 6.51 16.28
CA PRO A 65 5.58 5.43 16.00
C PRO A 65 4.26 6.08 15.63
N GLN A 66 3.99 6.18 14.33
CA GLN A 66 2.63 6.44 13.90
C GLN A 66 1.77 5.29 14.42
N ALA A 67 0.55 5.63 14.85
CA ALA A 67 -0.56 4.68 14.86
C ALA A 67 -0.47 3.84 13.57
N PRO A 68 -0.64 2.50 13.67
CA PRO A 68 -0.23 1.53 12.66
C PRO A 68 -0.56 2.05 11.26
N ALA A 69 0.46 2.53 10.58
CA ALA A 69 0.29 3.07 9.26
C ALA A 69 -0.09 1.87 8.37
N PRO A 70 -1.18 1.95 7.59
CA PRO A 70 -1.64 0.82 6.80
C PRO A 70 -0.49 0.31 5.95
N ALA A 71 -0.30 -1.01 5.99
CA ALA A 71 0.69 -1.74 5.22
C ALA A 71 0.72 -1.24 3.77
N PRO A 72 1.88 -1.33 3.06
CA PRO A 72 1.92 -1.03 1.64
C PRO A 72 0.75 -1.73 0.97
N LYS A 73 -0.05 -0.97 0.19
CA LYS A 73 -1.18 -1.50 -0.57
C LYS A 73 -0.67 -2.54 -1.57
N ARG A 74 -0.34 -3.74 -1.09
CA ARG A 74 -0.83 -4.95 -1.74
C ARG A 74 -2.32 -4.70 -1.75
N GLU A 75 -2.91 -4.49 -2.92
CA GLU A 75 -4.36 -4.47 -3.04
C GLU A 75 -4.89 -5.58 -2.13
N PRO A 76 -5.69 -5.24 -1.10
CA PRO A 76 -6.20 -6.24 -0.20
C PRO A 76 -6.82 -7.30 -1.08
N LEU A 77 -6.56 -8.56 -0.75
CA LEU A 77 -7.06 -9.70 -1.50
C LEU A 77 -8.54 -9.53 -1.89
N GLU A 78 -9.31 -8.92 -1.00
CA GLU A 78 -10.69 -8.50 -1.21
C GLU A 78 -10.89 -7.58 -2.44
N GLU A 79 -10.08 -6.54 -2.64
CA GLU A 79 -10.16 -5.63 -3.80
C GLU A 79 -9.85 -6.38 -5.12
N ARG A 80 -8.83 -7.25 -5.14
CA ARG A 80 -8.49 -8.05 -6.32
C ARG A 80 -9.59 -9.06 -6.67
N VAL A 81 -10.16 -9.70 -5.65
CA VAL A 81 -11.29 -10.62 -5.83
C VAL A 81 -12.51 -9.82 -6.29
N ARG A 82 -12.81 -8.68 -5.66
CA ARG A 82 -13.92 -7.80 -6.03
C ARG A 82 -13.82 -7.34 -7.49
N ALA A 83 -12.67 -6.85 -7.93
CA ALA A 83 -12.47 -6.45 -9.33
C ALA A 83 -12.80 -7.60 -10.29
N HIS A 84 -12.36 -8.82 -9.96
CA HIS A 84 -12.70 -9.99 -10.75
C HIS A 84 -14.20 -10.29 -10.76
N PHE A 85 -14.90 -10.08 -9.65
CA PHE A 85 -16.36 -10.19 -9.58
C PHE A 85 -17.07 -9.08 -10.37
N GLU A 86 -16.55 -7.86 -10.37
CA GLU A 86 -17.09 -6.72 -11.12
C GLU A 86 -16.95 -6.93 -12.64
N GLU A 87 -15.78 -7.38 -13.10
CA GLU A 87 -15.55 -7.75 -14.50
C GLU A 87 -16.45 -8.91 -14.96
N ASN A 88 -16.81 -9.79 -14.03
CA ASN A 88 -17.62 -10.98 -14.28
C ASN A 88 -19.01 -10.89 -13.64
N ALA A 89 -19.55 -9.68 -13.47
CA ALA A 89 -20.81 -9.45 -12.76
C ALA A 89 -22.03 -10.14 -13.42
N HIS A 90 -21.91 -10.49 -14.69
CA HIS A 90 -22.93 -11.17 -15.49
C HIS A 90 -22.90 -12.70 -15.34
N ARG A 91 -21.99 -13.27 -14.55
CA ARG A 91 -21.84 -14.72 -14.40
C ARG A 91 -21.55 -15.14 -12.96
N VAL A 92 -21.81 -16.42 -12.69
CA VAL A 92 -21.46 -17.08 -11.42
C VAL A 92 -19.99 -17.47 -11.43
N ILE A 93 -19.28 -17.12 -10.36
CA ILE A 93 -17.85 -17.36 -10.17
C ILE A 93 -17.68 -18.46 -9.11
N ARG A 94 -16.84 -19.45 -9.40
CA ARG A 94 -16.56 -20.54 -8.47
C ARG A 94 -15.34 -20.24 -7.60
N LEU A 95 -15.34 -20.72 -6.36
CA LEU A 95 -14.17 -20.59 -5.46
C LEU A 95 -12.87 -21.12 -6.08
N ALA A 96 -12.96 -22.18 -6.89
CA ALA A 96 -11.81 -22.72 -7.61
C ALA A 96 -11.13 -21.67 -8.51
N GLU A 97 -11.91 -20.80 -9.18
CA GLU A 97 -11.40 -19.75 -10.06
C GLU A 97 -10.76 -18.58 -9.31
N LEU A 98 -11.12 -18.41 -8.04
CA LEU A 98 -10.57 -17.36 -7.17
C LEU A 98 -9.24 -17.76 -6.53
N THR A 99 -8.98 -19.05 -6.37
CA THR A 99 -7.72 -19.61 -5.82
C THR A 99 -6.44 -19.03 -6.45
N PRO A 100 -6.30 -18.93 -7.80
CA PRO A 100 -5.13 -18.32 -8.43
C PRO A 100 -5.04 -16.80 -8.18
N ILE A 101 -6.17 -16.11 -8.09
CA ILE A 101 -6.25 -14.67 -7.79
C ILE A 101 -5.82 -14.42 -6.34
N ALA A 102 -6.13 -15.38 -5.47
CA ALA A 102 -5.88 -15.30 -4.04
C ALA A 102 -4.45 -15.60 -3.60
N GLY A 103 -3.53 -15.85 -4.54
CA GLY A 103 -2.10 -15.98 -4.25
C GLY A 103 -1.77 -17.08 -3.25
N GLY A 104 -2.57 -18.15 -3.21
CA GLY A 104 -2.37 -19.30 -2.30
C GLY A 104 -3.33 -19.35 -1.10
N LEU A 105 -4.29 -18.43 -0.98
CA LEU A 105 -5.35 -18.55 0.03
C LEU A 105 -6.25 -19.76 -0.30
N GLY A 106 -6.49 -20.63 0.69
CA GLY A 106 -7.34 -21.80 0.53
C GLY A 106 -8.82 -21.43 0.32
N GLN A 107 -9.56 -22.27 -0.40
CA GLN A 107 -10.98 -22.05 -0.71
C GLN A 107 -11.85 -21.77 0.52
N LYS A 108 -11.54 -22.39 1.68
CA LYS A 108 -12.25 -22.12 2.95
C LYS A 108 -12.09 -20.69 3.46
N GLU A 109 -10.89 -20.14 3.32
CA GLU A 109 -10.61 -18.78 3.78
C GLU A 109 -11.21 -17.75 2.82
N LEU A 110 -11.21 -18.04 1.51
CA LEU A 110 -11.95 -17.26 0.52
C LEU A 110 -13.45 -17.28 0.80
N ALA A 111 -14.03 -18.45 1.08
CA ALA A 111 -15.46 -18.57 1.42
C ALA A 111 -15.82 -17.70 2.64
N ARG A 112 -15.03 -17.79 3.72
CA ARG A 112 -15.22 -16.95 4.93
C ARG A 112 -15.09 -15.46 4.67
N MET A 113 -14.20 -15.07 3.76
CA MET A 113 -14.05 -13.67 3.34
C MET A 113 -15.29 -13.22 2.56
N LEU A 114 -15.75 -14.03 1.59
CA LEU A 114 -16.93 -13.75 0.78
C LEU A 114 -18.23 -13.71 1.61
N GLU A 115 -18.32 -14.48 2.69
CA GLU A 115 -19.45 -14.44 3.62
C GLU A 115 -19.52 -13.14 4.46
N ARG A 116 -18.43 -12.37 4.51
CA ARG A 116 -18.35 -11.11 5.29
C ARG A 116 -18.59 -9.87 4.46
N VAL A 117 -18.70 -9.99 3.14
CA VAL A 117 -18.82 -8.86 2.23
C VAL A 117 -20.22 -8.77 1.64
N ASP A 118 -20.75 -7.55 1.52
CA ASP A 118 -22.12 -7.31 1.03
C ASP A 118 -22.22 -7.22 -0.50
N TRP A 119 -21.08 -7.20 -1.21
CA TRP A 119 -21.02 -7.05 -2.66
C TRP A 119 -21.04 -8.39 -3.43
N CYS A 120 -21.12 -9.53 -2.74
CA CYS A 120 -21.30 -10.83 -3.38
C CYS A 120 -22.34 -11.68 -2.67
N GLY A 121 -23.09 -12.45 -3.45
CA GLY A 121 -24.06 -13.44 -2.98
C GLY A 121 -23.51 -14.85 -3.11
N CYS A 122 -23.75 -15.68 -2.10
CA CYS A 122 -23.51 -17.13 -2.18
C CYS A 122 -24.71 -17.80 -2.84
N LEU A 123 -24.50 -18.50 -3.96
CA LEU A 123 -25.52 -19.31 -4.62
C LEU A 123 -25.47 -20.76 -4.12
N ASP A 124 -24.26 -21.30 -3.99
CA ASP A 124 -23.96 -22.64 -3.49
C ASP A 124 -22.68 -22.62 -2.66
N LYS A 125 -22.39 -23.69 -1.92
CA LYS A 125 -21.16 -23.86 -1.11
C LYS A 125 -19.83 -23.58 -1.84
N ASN A 126 -19.86 -23.52 -3.17
CA ASN A 126 -18.68 -23.30 -4.01
C ASN A 126 -18.88 -22.25 -5.12
N SER A 127 -20.04 -21.60 -5.18
CA SER A 127 -20.47 -20.73 -6.28
C SER A 127 -21.01 -19.41 -5.73
N TYR A 128 -20.43 -18.31 -6.19
CA TYR A 128 -20.74 -16.96 -5.74
C TYR A 128 -21.03 -16.08 -6.96
N PHE A 129 -21.80 -15.03 -6.80
CA PHE A 129 -22.08 -14.06 -7.86
C PHE A 129 -21.95 -12.65 -7.31
N TYR A 130 -21.65 -11.70 -8.19
CA TYR A 130 -21.55 -10.30 -7.79
C TYR A 130 -22.95 -9.75 -7.54
N THR A 131 -23.18 -9.21 -6.35
CA THR A 131 -24.39 -8.48 -5.99
C THR A 131 -23.94 -7.07 -5.73
N SER A 132 -24.11 -6.16 -6.69
CA SER A 132 -23.78 -4.74 -6.48
C SER A 132 -24.25 -4.29 -5.09
N PRO A 133 -23.41 -3.58 -4.32
CA PRO A 133 -23.74 -3.19 -2.96
C PRO A 133 -25.11 -2.51 -2.99
N LYS A 134 -26.05 -3.03 -2.19
CA LYS A 134 -27.41 -2.50 -2.07
C LYS A 134 -27.34 -1.04 -1.62
N GLY A 135 -27.27 -0.15 -2.59
CA GLY A 135 -27.18 1.28 -2.44
C GLY A 135 -27.83 2.04 -3.59
N GLU A 136 -28.58 1.38 -4.47
CA GLU A 136 -29.46 2.05 -5.42
C GLU A 136 -30.68 1.18 -5.75
N ALA A 137 -31.55 1.00 -4.76
CA ALA A 137 -32.97 0.93 -5.04
C ALA A 137 -33.44 2.37 -5.24
N SER A 138 -33.47 2.83 -6.48
CA SER A 138 -34.17 4.07 -6.87
C SER A 138 -34.60 4.00 -8.33
N ARG A 139 -35.68 3.25 -8.59
CA ARG A 139 -36.97 3.80 -9.04
C ARG A 139 -37.95 2.69 -9.41
#